data_AF-A0A7V2NGG1-F1
#
_entry.id   AF-A0A7V2NGG1-F1
#
_cell.length_a   1.000
_cell.length_b   1.000
_cell.length_c   1.000
_cell.angle_alpha   90.00
_cell.angle_beta   90.00
_cell.angle_gamma   90.00
#
_symmetry.space_group_name_H-M   'P 1'
#
loop_
_entity.id
_entity.type
_entity.pdbx_description
1 polymer ?
#
loop_
_entity_poly.entity_id
_entity_poly.type
_entity_poly.pdbx_seq_one_letter_code
_entity_poly.pdbx_strand_id
1 'polypeptide(L)'
;MTEWEYLKKHVSEDEWKVYEDFIGVIERMKAIFDKQLHSGFTAHWFAPKIAKLVENRLLKMPLAPIYQGEEEWEKIGENKYQSRRCSALFKDGDTVYYNNAIVWVDESGTAFTGEVNGITSRQKVKYPFWPKTFYVRVCYDKDSGSYIIVDVNELAKALRYYKPYTKAAEQLLKSIDETE
;
A
#
# COMPACT_ATOMS: atom_id res chain seq x y z
N MET A 1 19.53 -3.78 37.03
CA MET A 1 19.47 -3.94 35.58
C MET A 1 18.04 -3.63 35.16
N THR A 2 17.81 -2.55 34.42
CA THR A 2 16.49 -2.19 33.88
C THR A 2 16.10 -3.17 32.76
N GLU A 3 14.82 -3.19 32.38
CA GLU A 3 14.35 -3.98 31.23
C GLU A 3 15.08 -3.56 29.94
N TRP A 4 15.36 -2.26 29.78
CA TRP A 4 16.12 -1.72 28.64
C TRP A 4 17.59 -2.19 28.63
N GLU A 5 18.26 -2.19 29.79
CA GLU A 5 19.63 -2.71 29.91
C GLU A 5 19.72 -4.21 29.66
N TYR A 6 18.66 -4.96 30.02
CA TYR A 6 18.55 -6.36 29.66
C TYR A 6 18.38 -6.52 28.15
N LEU A 7 17.43 -5.81 27.53
CA LEU A 7 17.18 -5.89 26.08
C LEU A 7 18.43 -5.56 25.26
N LYS A 8 19.16 -4.48 25.61
CA LYS A 8 20.41 -4.07 24.94
C LYS A 8 21.46 -5.18 24.84
N LYS A 9 21.52 -6.09 25.83
CA LYS A 9 22.47 -7.20 25.85
C LYS A 9 22.07 -8.39 24.99
N HIS A 10 20.81 -8.44 24.55
CA HIS A 10 20.23 -9.61 23.88
C HIS A 10 19.80 -9.33 22.43
N VAL A 11 20.07 -8.13 21.92
CA VAL A 11 19.80 -7.74 20.53
C VAL A 11 21.09 -7.31 19.84
N SER A 12 21.08 -7.27 18.51
CA SER A 12 22.23 -6.77 17.75
C SER A 12 22.43 -5.26 17.99
N GLU A 13 23.65 -4.76 17.73
CA GLU A 13 23.93 -3.33 17.88
C GLU A 13 23.07 -2.47 16.94
N ASP A 14 22.85 -2.93 15.70
CA ASP A 14 22.04 -2.22 14.71
C ASP A 14 20.56 -2.17 15.13
N GLU A 15 20.05 -3.26 15.70
CA GLU A 15 18.70 -3.31 16.25
C GLU A 15 18.55 -2.42 17.49
N TRP A 16 19.55 -2.40 18.39
CA TRP A 16 19.55 -1.53 19.56
C TRP A 16 19.50 -0.04 19.19
N LYS A 17 20.27 0.38 18.17
CA LYS A 17 20.26 1.78 17.69
C LYS A 17 18.86 2.23 17.29
N VAL A 18 18.07 1.35 16.66
CA VAL A 18 16.67 1.64 16.35
C VAL A 18 15.86 1.80 17.63
N TYR A 19 15.99 0.91 18.61
CA TYR A 19 15.21 0.99 19.85
C TYR A 19 15.54 2.22 20.70
N GLU A 20 16.83 2.55 20.83
CA GLU A 20 17.34 3.63 21.67
C GLU A 20 16.68 4.98 21.36
N ASP A 21 16.48 5.29 20.06
CA ASP A 21 15.82 6.51 19.59
C ASP A 21 14.35 6.62 20.02
N PHE A 22 13.68 5.48 20.26
CA PHE A 22 12.25 5.42 20.57
C PHE A 22 11.92 5.07 22.03
N ILE A 23 12.90 4.73 22.88
CA ILE A 23 12.66 4.42 24.31
C ILE A 23 11.81 5.49 24.98
N GLY A 24 12.17 6.76 24.80
CA GLY A 24 11.44 7.88 25.41
C GLY A 24 9.99 8.01 24.90
N VAL A 25 9.72 7.61 23.65
CA VAL A 25 8.36 7.57 23.10
C VAL A 25 7.55 6.45 23.74
N ILE A 26 8.13 5.25 23.85
CA ILE A 26 7.49 4.08 24.45
C ILE A 26 7.17 4.32 25.93
N GLU A 27 8.10 4.89 26.71
CA GLU A 27 7.86 5.23 28.11
C GLU A 27 6.74 6.25 28.29
N ARG A 28 6.65 7.25 27.40
CA ARG A 28 5.52 8.20 27.41
C ARG A 28 4.19 7.53 27.08
N MET A 29 4.16 6.59 26.14
CA MET A 29 2.96 5.82 25.82
C MET A 29 2.52 4.96 27.02
N LYS A 30 3.46 4.26 27.66
CA LYS A 30 3.21 3.49 28.89
C LYS A 30 2.62 4.37 29.99
N ALA A 31 3.22 5.54 30.24
CA ALA A 31 2.71 6.49 31.23
C ALA A 31 1.29 7.00 30.94
N ILE A 32 0.90 7.13 29.67
CA ILE A 32 -0.49 7.49 29.29
C ILE A 32 -1.44 6.34 29.64
N PHE A 33 -1.06 5.10 29.32
CA PHE A 33 -1.87 3.91 29.63
C PHE A 33 -2.06 3.74 31.14
N ASP A 34 -1.00 3.90 31.92
CA ASP A 34 -1.04 3.82 33.38
C ASP A 34 -1.96 4.91 33.96
N LYS A 35 -1.87 6.15 33.47
CA LYS A 35 -2.74 7.26 33.89
C LYS A 35 -4.21 7.05 33.52
N GLN A 36 -4.48 6.35 32.41
CA GLN A 36 -5.84 6.00 31.97
C GLN A 36 -6.36 4.72 32.64
N LEU A 37 -5.60 4.14 33.58
CA LEU A 37 -5.94 2.90 34.29
C LEU A 37 -6.21 1.72 33.35
N HIS A 38 -5.51 1.70 32.20
CA HIS A 38 -5.57 0.56 31.30
C HIS A 38 -4.86 -0.64 31.93
N SER A 39 -5.65 -1.67 32.29
CA SER A 39 -5.09 -2.97 32.69
C SER A 39 -4.45 -3.67 31.50
N GLY A 40 -3.66 -4.72 31.77
CA GLY A 40 -3.10 -5.59 30.73
C GLY A 40 -4.17 -6.15 29.77
N PHE A 41 -5.39 -6.39 30.26
CA PHE A 41 -6.52 -6.81 29.42
C PHE A 41 -6.92 -5.73 28.40
N THR A 42 -7.09 -4.48 28.85
CA THR A 42 -7.44 -3.40 27.93
C THR A 42 -6.28 -2.99 27.03
N ALA A 43 -5.04 -3.06 27.52
CA ALA A 43 -3.85 -2.77 26.74
C ALA A 43 -3.72 -3.71 25.52
N HIS A 44 -4.10 -4.98 25.67
CA HIS A 44 -4.15 -5.93 24.56
C HIS A 44 -5.10 -5.50 23.43
N TRP A 45 -6.19 -4.78 23.73
CA TRP A 45 -7.12 -4.27 22.72
C TRP A 45 -6.60 -3.03 21.99
N PHE A 46 -5.89 -2.14 22.70
CA PHE A 46 -5.43 -0.86 22.14
C PHE A 46 -4.08 -0.96 21.44
N ALA A 47 -3.12 -1.71 21.99
CA ALA A 47 -1.75 -1.75 21.48
C ALA A 47 -1.67 -2.16 20.00
N PRO A 48 -2.37 -3.21 19.51
CA PRO A 48 -2.33 -3.56 18.09
C PRO A 48 -2.91 -2.46 17.19
N LYS A 49 -3.98 -1.78 17.64
CA LYS A 49 -4.62 -0.70 16.87
C LYS A 49 -3.72 0.53 16.77
N ILE A 50 -3.04 0.89 17.87
CA ILE A 50 -2.10 2.00 17.89
C ILE A 50 -0.87 1.67 17.05
N ALA A 51 -0.32 0.45 17.18
CA ALA A 51 0.79 0.00 16.35
C ALA A 51 0.44 0.11 14.86
N LYS A 52 -0.76 -0.36 14.46
CA LYS A 52 -1.21 -0.24 13.08
C LYS A 52 -1.42 1.21 12.65
N LEU A 53 -1.89 2.08 13.53
CA LEU A 53 -2.03 3.50 13.24
C LEU A 53 -0.66 4.17 13.01
N VAL A 54 0.31 3.89 13.88
CA VAL A 54 1.70 4.39 13.74
C VAL A 54 2.30 3.90 12.44
N GLU A 55 2.20 2.60 12.15
CA GLU A 55 2.65 2.00 10.89
C GLU A 55 2.03 2.72 9.69
N ASN A 56 0.69 2.85 9.67
CA ASN A 56 -0.01 3.54 8.58
C ASN A 56 0.45 4.99 8.42
N ARG A 57 0.71 5.72 9.52
CA ARG A 57 1.19 7.11 9.44
C ARG A 57 2.60 7.20 8.89
N LEU A 58 3.52 6.35 9.36
CA LEU A 58 4.92 6.36 8.94
C LEU A 58 5.08 5.90 7.48
N LEU A 59 4.27 4.94 7.04
CA LEU A 59 4.30 4.42 5.66
C LEU A 59 3.46 5.24 4.66
N LYS A 60 2.89 6.37 5.10
CA LYS A 60 1.96 7.19 4.32
C LYS A 60 0.84 6.33 3.72
N MET A 61 0.11 5.63 4.58
CA MET A 61 -1.15 4.96 4.24
C MET A 61 -2.32 5.86 4.67
N PRO A 62 -3.29 6.14 3.78
CA PRO A 62 -4.38 7.06 4.12
C PRO A 62 -5.31 6.47 5.18
N LEU A 63 -5.72 7.32 6.14
CA LEU A 63 -6.67 6.97 7.20
C LEU A 63 -8.12 7.32 6.86
N ALA A 64 -8.31 8.12 5.81
CA ALA A 64 -9.60 8.55 5.28
C ALA A 64 -9.48 8.69 3.74
N PRO A 65 -10.59 8.59 2.99
CA PRO A 65 -10.56 8.76 1.54
C PRO A 65 -9.83 10.04 1.12
N ILE A 66 -9.15 9.96 -0.02
CA ILE A 66 -8.44 11.09 -0.63
C ILE A 66 -9.38 11.77 -1.60
N TYR A 67 -9.47 13.09 -1.53
CA TYR A 67 -10.29 13.93 -2.40
C TYR A 67 -9.42 14.69 -3.40
N GLN A 68 -10.04 15.39 -4.35
CA GLN A 68 -9.34 16.11 -5.42
C GLN A 68 -8.83 17.50 -4.97
N GLY A 69 -8.16 17.57 -3.82
CA GLY A 69 -7.61 18.81 -3.26
C GLY A 69 -6.14 19.03 -3.63
N GLU A 70 -5.72 20.30 -3.77
CA GLU A 70 -4.31 20.65 -4.04
C GLU A 70 -3.41 20.39 -2.82
N GLU A 71 -3.98 20.49 -1.62
CA GLU A 71 -3.33 20.20 -0.34
C GLU A 71 -2.90 18.73 -0.20
N GLU A 72 -3.40 17.83 -1.05
CA GLU A 72 -3.01 16.43 -1.07
C GLU A 72 -1.63 16.19 -1.69
N TRP A 73 -1.12 17.16 -2.44
CA TRP A 73 0.02 16.94 -3.34
C TRP A 73 1.30 17.62 -2.85
N GLU A 74 2.39 16.88 -2.98
CA GLU A 74 3.76 17.36 -2.78
C GLU A 74 4.52 17.23 -4.10
N LYS A 75 5.15 18.32 -4.54
CA LYS A 75 5.89 18.35 -5.81
C LYS A 75 7.18 17.56 -5.65
N ILE A 76 7.40 16.57 -6.52
CA ILE A 76 8.58 15.70 -6.52
C ILE A 76 9.40 15.79 -7.82
N GLY A 77 8.91 16.56 -8.80
CA GLY A 77 9.60 16.78 -10.07
C GLY A 77 8.86 17.80 -10.94
N GLU A 78 9.30 17.93 -12.19
CA GLU A 78 8.59 18.73 -13.18
C GLU A 78 7.25 18.06 -13.52
N ASN A 79 6.15 18.76 -13.27
CA ASN A 79 4.76 18.29 -13.44
C ASN A 79 4.41 16.98 -12.72
N LYS A 80 5.28 16.49 -11.82
CA LYS A 80 5.09 15.28 -11.03
C LYS A 80 4.90 15.58 -9.56
N TYR A 81 3.84 15.01 -9.00
CA TYR A 81 3.46 15.16 -7.61
C TYR A 81 3.17 13.80 -7.00
N GLN A 82 3.48 13.66 -5.71
CA GLN A 82 3.15 12.50 -4.90
C GLN A 82 2.16 12.92 -3.82
N SER A 83 1.27 12.01 -3.42
CA SER A 83 0.37 12.32 -2.32
C SER A 83 1.13 12.37 -0.99
N ARG A 84 0.82 13.39 -0.18
CA ARG A 84 1.31 13.52 1.20
C ARG A 84 0.82 12.38 2.11
N ARG A 85 -0.31 11.75 1.77
CA ARG A 85 -0.99 10.72 2.58
C ARG A 85 -0.93 9.32 1.99
N CYS A 86 -0.52 9.17 0.74
CA CYS A 86 -0.43 7.88 0.03
C CYS A 86 0.84 7.80 -0.82
N SER A 87 1.85 7.07 -0.34
CA SER A 87 3.16 6.96 -1.03
C SER A 87 3.08 6.36 -2.44
N ALA A 88 2.07 5.53 -2.73
CA ALA A 88 1.87 4.92 -4.04
C ALA A 88 0.89 5.69 -4.95
N LEU A 89 0.40 6.87 -4.54
CA LEU A 89 -0.49 7.72 -5.32
C LEU A 89 0.28 8.90 -5.92
N PHE A 90 0.20 9.04 -7.24
CA PHE A 90 0.94 10.04 -8.01
C PHE A 90 0.03 10.82 -8.94
N LYS A 91 0.45 12.04 -9.25
CA LYS A 91 -0.13 12.90 -10.26
C LYS A 91 0.97 13.31 -11.24
N ASP A 92 0.73 13.07 -12.52
CA ASP A 92 1.60 13.48 -13.64
C ASP A 92 0.75 14.27 -14.63
N GLY A 93 0.98 15.59 -14.70
CA GLY A 93 0.05 16.52 -15.34
C GLY A 93 -1.36 16.42 -14.73
N ASP A 94 -2.36 16.14 -15.57
CA ASP A 94 -3.76 15.95 -15.14
C ASP A 94 -4.10 14.50 -14.77
N THR A 95 -3.17 13.56 -14.97
CA THR A 95 -3.42 12.15 -14.71
C THR A 95 -3.02 11.77 -13.29
N VAL A 96 -4.01 11.37 -12.49
CA VAL A 96 -3.80 10.81 -11.16
C VAL A 96 -3.90 9.29 -11.21
N TYR A 97 -2.89 8.58 -10.73
CA TYR A 97 -2.80 7.12 -10.76
C TYR A 97 -2.23 6.52 -9.48
N TYR A 98 -2.68 5.31 -9.16
CA TYR A 98 -2.20 4.52 -8.05
C TYR A 98 -1.33 3.38 -8.57
N ASN A 99 -0.06 3.34 -8.15
CA ASN A 99 0.94 2.39 -8.67
C ASN A 99 0.66 0.93 -8.28
N ASN A 100 0.05 0.71 -7.12
CA ASN A 100 -0.15 -0.63 -6.57
C ASN A 100 -1.59 -1.13 -6.79
N ALA A 101 -2.25 -0.68 -7.86
CA ALA A 101 -3.62 -1.07 -8.16
C ALA A 101 -3.73 -2.57 -8.47
N ILE A 102 -2.76 -3.10 -9.21
CA ILE A 102 -2.67 -4.53 -9.56
C ILE A 102 -1.29 -5.07 -9.18
N VAL A 103 -1.28 -6.18 -8.47
CA VAL A 103 -0.10 -7.02 -8.23
C VAL A 103 -0.30 -8.32 -8.99
N TRP A 104 0.67 -8.67 -9.84
CA TRP A 104 0.66 -9.90 -10.62
C TRP A 104 1.21 -11.03 -9.76
N VAL A 105 0.55 -12.18 -9.76
CA VAL A 105 0.96 -13.35 -8.97
C VAL A 105 1.10 -14.55 -9.89
N ASP A 106 2.28 -15.13 -9.97
CA ASP A 106 2.52 -16.30 -10.81
C ASP A 106 2.12 -17.62 -10.13
N GLU A 107 2.24 -18.74 -10.86
CA GLU A 107 1.97 -20.09 -10.33
C GLU A 107 2.77 -20.48 -9.08
N SER A 108 3.94 -19.87 -8.85
CA SER A 108 4.76 -20.14 -7.66
C SER A 108 4.30 -19.33 -6.44
N GLY A 109 3.36 -18.40 -6.62
CA GLY A 109 2.97 -17.43 -5.60
C GLY A 109 3.89 -16.21 -5.55
N THR A 110 4.85 -16.09 -6.47
CA THR A 110 5.72 -14.92 -6.56
C THR A 110 4.91 -13.73 -7.06
N ALA A 111 5.00 -12.62 -6.33
CA ALA A 111 4.24 -11.41 -6.60
C ALA A 111 5.13 -10.31 -7.16
N PHE A 112 4.68 -9.62 -8.21
CA PHE A 112 5.41 -8.50 -8.79
C PHE A 112 4.49 -7.37 -9.26
N THR A 113 5.07 -6.17 -9.39
CA THR A 113 4.44 -5.02 -10.06
C THR A 113 5.16 -4.76 -11.37
N GLY A 114 4.44 -4.37 -12.42
CA GLY A 114 5.02 -4.16 -13.74
C GLY A 114 3.97 -4.08 -14.82
N GLU A 115 4.26 -4.65 -15.98
CA GLU A 115 3.34 -4.74 -17.11
C GLU A 115 3.20 -6.21 -17.54
N VAL A 116 1.96 -6.61 -17.83
CA VAL A 116 1.62 -7.93 -18.39
C VAL A 116 0.63 -7.70 -19.52
N ASN A 117 0.92 -8.22 -20.72
CA ASN A 117 0.10 -8.04 -21.93
C ASN A 117 -0.31 -6.57 -22.23
N GLY A 118 0.58 -5.59 -22.01
CA GLY A 118 0.28 -4.17 -22.23
C GLY A 118 -0.59 -3.52 -21.13
N ILE A 119 -0.91 -4.25 -20.05
CA ILE A 119 -1.65 -3.78 -18.90
C ILE A 119 -0.69 -3.57 -17.74
N THR A 120 -0.63 -2.35 -17.24
CA THR A 120 0.30 -1.99 -16.15
C THR A 120 -0.34 -2.18 -14.78
N SER A 121 0.51 -2.38 -13.76
CA SER A 121 0.10 -2.42 -12.35
C SER A 121 -0.56 -1.14 -11.87
N ARG A 122 -0.24 0.00 -12.50
CA ARG A 122 -0.79 1.30 -12.13
C ARG A 122 -2.11 1.54 -12.84
N GLN A 123 -3.10 2.10 -12.12
CA GLN A 123 -4.40 2.44 -12.70
C GLN A 123 -4.81 3.86 -12.33
N LYS A 124 -5.56 4.53 -13.21
CA LYS A 124 -6.06 5.89 -12.96
C LYS A 124 -7.10 5.84 -11.85
N VAL A 125 -7.09 6.80 -10.93
CA VAL A 125 -7.98 6.78 -9.76
C VAL A 125 -9.37 7.35 -10.04
N LYS A 126 -10.33 6.94 -9.22
CA LYS A 126 -11.66 7.54 -9.09
C LYS A 126 -11.75 8.21 -7.72
N TYR A 127 -12.40 9.37 -7.66
CA TYR A 127 -12.63 10.10 -6.41
C TYR A 127 -14.04 9.84 -5.85
N PRO A 128 -14.21 9.77 -4.51
CA PRO A 128 -13.16 9.77 -3.50
C PRO A 128 -12.30 8.50 -3.58
N PHE A 129 -10.99 8.66 -3.45
CA PHE A 129 -10.04 7.57 -3.67
C PHE A 129 -9.71 6.86 -2.35
N TRP A 130 -9.82 5.53 -2.36
CA TRP A 130 -9.33 4.65 -1.31
C TRP A 130 -8.38 3.61 -1.92
N PRO A 131 -7.15 3.43 -1.41
CA PRO A 131 -6.23 2.45 -1.97
C PRO A 131 -6.77 1.03 -1.85
N LYS A 132 -6.78 0.30 -2.96
CA LYS A 132 -7.12 -1.13 -3.01
C LYS A 132 -6.21 -1.87 -3.97
N THR A 133 -5.50 -2.88 -3.49
CA THR A 133 -4.67 -3.74 -4.34
C THR A 133 -5.48 -4.97 -4.74
N PHE A 134 -5.43 -5.30 -6.02
CA PHE A 134 -5.99 -6.53 -6.57
C PHE A 134 -4.83 -7.46 -6.97
N TYR A 135 -4.91 -8.72 -6.57
CA TYR A 135 -3.89 -9.74 -6.87
C TYR A 135 -4.37 -10.59 -8.03
N VAL A 136 -3.81 -10.37 -9.21
CA VAL A 136 -4.25 -11.02 -10.45
C VAL A 136 -3.30 -12.15 -10.80
N ARG A 137 -3.84 -13.35 -10.99
CA ARG A 137 -3.01 -14.50 -11.37
C ARG A 137 -2.56 -14.40 -12.83
N VAL A 138 -1.29 -14.72 -13.03
CA VAL A 138 -0.64 -14.81 -14.34
C VAL A 138 0.09 -16.14 -14.46
N CYS A 139 0.40 -16.56 -15.68
CA CYS A 139 1.19 -17.75 -15.95
C CYS A 139 2.35 -17.40 -16.89
N TYR A 140 3.54 -17.94 -16.63
CA TYR A 140 4.66 -17.72 -17.55
C TYR A 140 4.55 -18.65 -18.75
N ASP A 141 4.28 -18.08 -19.91
CA ASP A 141 4.28 -18.80 -21.17
C ASP A 141 5.71 -18.88 -21.73
N LYS A 142 6.24 -20.10 -21.78
CA LYS A 142 7.60 -20.38 -22.27
C LYS A 142 7.74 -20.13 -23.77
N ASP A 143 6.66 -20.27 -24.53
CA ASP A 143 6.70 -20.15 -25.99
C ASP A 143 6.78 -18.69 -26.41
N SER A 144 5.98 -17.82 -25.78
CA SER A 144 6.08 -16.37 -25.98
C SER A 144 7.20 -15.70 -25.17
N GLY A 145 7.71 -16.36 -24.13
CA GLY A 145 8.68 -15.79 -23.19
C GLY A 145 8.09 -14.66 -22.34
N SER A 146 6.78 -14.71 -22.07
CA SER A 146 6.05 -13.64 -21.39
C SER A 146 4.98 -14.18 -20.44
N TYR A 147 4.57 -13.35 -19.48
CA TYR A 147 3.42 -13.68 -18.63
C TYR A 147 2.12 -13.48 -19.40
N ILE A 148 1.16 -14.39 -19.19
CA ILE A 148 -0.21 -14.31 -19.68
C ILE A 148 -1.19 -14.20 -18.50
N ILE A 149 -2.25 -13.41 -18.66
CA ILE A 149 -3.28 -13.24 -17.63
C ILE A 149 -4.19 -14.46 -17.62
N VAL A 150 -4.32 -15.11 -16.45
CA VAL A 150 -5.21 -16.28 -16.29
C VAL A 150 -6.45 -15.96 -15.45
N ASP A 151 -6.40 -14.93 -14.58
CA ASP A 151 -7.55 -14.47 -13.79
C ASP A 151 -8.15 -13.18 -14.35
N VAL A 152 -8.80 -13.30 -15.50
CA VAL A 152 -9.44 -12.17 -16.21
C VAL A 152 -10.55 -11.53 -15.36
N ASN A 153 -11.25 -12.32 -14.53
CA ASN A 153 -12.32 -11.82 -13.67
C ASN A 153 -11.79 -10.91 -12.56
N GLU A 154 -10.69 -11.29 -11.90
CA GLU A 154 -10.08 -10.44 -10.89
C GLU A 154 -9.48 -9.17 -11.50
N LEU A 155 -8.91 -9.28 -12.71
CA LEU A 155 -8.46 -8.12 -13.47
C LEU A 155 -9.62 -7.18 -13.82
N ALA A 156 -10.75 -7.71 -14.28
CA ALA A 156 -11.94 -6.90 -14.57
C ALA A 156 -12.44 -6.15 -13.33
N LYS A 157 -12.45 -6.79 -12.15
CA LYS A 157 -12.77 -6.10 -10.88
C LYS A 157 -11.82 -4.94 -10.60
N ALA A 158 -10.52 -5.13 -10.82
CA ALA A 158 -9.54 -4.06 -10.65
C ALA A 158 -9.80 -2.90 -11.62
N LEU A 159 -10.00 -3.20 -12.90
CA LEU A 159 -10.25 -2.20 -13.94
C LEU A 159 -11.60 -1.50 -13.81
N ARG A 160 -12.61 -2.14 -13.20
CA ARG A 160 -13.90 -1.53 -12.84
C ARG A 160 -13.80 -0.69 -11.57
N TYR A 161 -12.99 -1.10 -10.59
CA TYR A 161 -12.73 -0.28 -9.40
C TYR A 161 -11.97 1.00 -9.76
N TYR A 162 -10.96 0.86 -10.61
CA TYR A 162 -10.15 1.95 -11.14
C TYR A 162 -10.67 2.46 -12.49
N LYS A 163 -9.95 3.39 -13.11
CA LYS A 163 -10.05 3.69 -14.54
C LYS A 163 -8.81 3.08 -15.23
N PRO A 164 -8.96 2.38 -16.36
CA PRO A 164 -7.83 1.86 -17.13
C PRO A 164 -6.74 2.91 -17.40
N TYR A 165 -5.48 2.52 -17.18
CA TYR A 165 -4.33 3.38 -17.48
C TYR A 165 -3.88 3.27 -18.94
N THR A 166 -3.90 2.07 -19.51
CA THR A 166 -3.45 1.78 -20.87
C THR A 166 -4.62 1.46 -21.81
N LYS A 167 -4.43 1.68 -23.11
CA LYS A 167 -5.44 1.32 -24.13
C LYS A 167 -5.75 -0.18 -24.15
N ALA A 168 -4.75 -1.03 -23.90
CA ALA A 168 -4.96 -2.47 -23.80
C ALA A 168 -5.94 -2.84 -22.67
N ALA A 169 -5.81 -2.18 -21.51
CA ALA A 169 -6.74 -2.36 -20.40
C ALA A 169 -8.16 -1.85 -20.72
N GLU A 170 -8.28 -0.73 -21.44
CA GLU A 170 -9.58 -0.20 -21.91
C GLU A 170 -10.27 -1.17 -22.87
N GLN A 171 -9.53 -1.69 -23.86
CA GLN A 171 -10.04 -2.64 -24.85
C GLN A 171 -10.45 -3.97 -24.21
N LEU A 172 -9.62 -4.50 -23.29
CA LEU A 172 -9.93 -5.74 -22.58
C LEU A 172 -11.22 -5.59 -21.77
N LEU A 173 -11.32 -4.54 -20.95
CA LEU A 173 -12.52 -4.32 -20.12
C LEU A 173 -13.77 -4.19 -20.99
N LYS A 174 -13.69 -3.44 -22.10
CA LYS A 174 -14.81 -3.30 -23.04
C LYS A 174 -15.22 -4.66 -23.63
N SER A 175 -14.27 -5.49 -24.03
CA SER A 175 -14.58 -6.81 -24.60
C SER A 175 -15.25 -7.75 -23.59
N ILE A 176 -14.90 -7.63 -22.30
CA ILE A 176 -15.52 -8.41 -21.22
C ILE A 176 -16.96 -7.93 -21.01
N ASP A 177 -17.17 -6.61 -20.90
CA ASP A 177 -18.50 -6.02 -20.68
C ASP A 177 -19.47 -6.26 -21.86
N GLU A 178 -18.97 -6.47 -23.09
CA GLU A 178 -19.80 -6.83 -24.26
C GLU A 178 -20.22 -8.31 -24.28
N THR A 179 -19.61 -9.15 -23.46
CA THR A 179 -19.89 -10.60 -23.38
C THR A 179 -20.71 -11.02 -22.16
N GLU A 180 -20.96 -10.10 -21.21
CA GLU A 180 -21.85 -10.27 -20.04
C GLU A 180 -23.30 -9.86 -20.36
#